data_AF-A0A1V2Q5I8-F1
#
_entry.id   AF-A0A1V2Q5I8-F1
#
_cell.length_a   1.000
_cell.length_b   1.000
_cell.length_c   1.000
_cell.angle_alpha   90.00
_cell.angle_beta   90.00
_cell.angle_gamma   90.00
#
_symmetry.space_group_name_H-M   'P 1'
#
loop_
_entity.id
_entity.type
_entity.pdbx_description
1 polymer ?
#
loop_
_entity_poly.entity_id
_entity_poly.type
_entity_poly.pdbx_seq_one_letter_code
_entity_poly.pdbx_strand_id
1 'polypeptide(L)' 'MTAGLTHGAIAQVRRAETPDELVLAQYCDHDGDGDAHWCYFGTDWTDRPEDVTVVNRALVVLL' A
#
# COMPACT_ATOMS: atom_id res chain seq x y z
N MET A 1 6.86 -4.00 10.35
CA MET A 1 7.74 -3.61 9.23
C MET A 1 7.48 -4.52 8.04
N THR A 2 6.78 -4.02 7.04
CA THR A 2 6.49 -4.73 5.79
C THR A 2 7.76 -4.73 4.95
N ALA A 3 8.58 -5.79 5.07
CA ALA A 3 9.95 -5.80 4.57
C ALA A 3 10.07 -5.37 3.09
N GLY A 4 10.86 -4.32 2.84
CA GLY A 4 11.27 -3.89 1.50
C GLY A 4 10.27 -3.05 0.73
N LEU A 5 9.31 -2.39 1.38
CA LEU A 5 8.55 -1.29 0.79
C LEU A 5 9.19 0.05 1.18
N THR A 6 9.22 0.99 0.24
CA THR A 6 9.65 2.38 0.47
C THR A 6 8.46 3.30 0.30
N HIS A 7 8.49 4.48 0.94
CA HIS A 7 7.52 5.55 0.66
C HIS A 7 7.31 5.73 -0.85
N GLY A 8 6.06 5.85 -1.27
CA GLY A 8 5.66 6.02 -2.66
C GLY A 8 5.52 4.73 -3.46
N ALA A 9 5.86 3.56 -2.91
CA ALA A 9 5.69 2.29 -3.59
C ALA A 9 4.21 2.03 -3.93
N ILE A 10 3.92 1.66 -5.17
CA ILE A 10 2.56 1.33 -5.62
C ILE A 10 2.42 -0.20 -5.69
N ALA A 11 1.27 -0.73 -5.27
CA ALA A 11 0.99 -2.16 -5.31
C ALA A 11 -0.49 -2.46 -5.55
N GLN A 12 -0.77 -3.64 -6.11
CA GLN A 12 -2.06 -4.28 -6.00
C GLN A 12 -2.15 -5.00 -4.66
N VAL A 13 -3.18 -4.71 -3.89
CA VAL A 13 -3.35 -5.19 -2.52
C VAL A 13 -4.76 -5.71 -2.27
N ARG A 14 -4.90 -6.52 -1.22
CA ARG A 14 -6.19 -6.87 -0.61
C ARG A 14 -6.30 -6.18 0.74
N ARG A 15 -7.46 -5.58 1.00
CA ARG A 15 -7.80 -5.00 2.30
C ARG A 15 -8.41 -6.08 3.19
N ALA A 16 -8.23 -6.00 4.51
CA ALA A 16 -8.88 -6.91 5.45
C ALA A 16 -10.42 -6.83 5.39
N GLU A 17 -10.98 -5.65 5.12
CA GLU A 17 -12.42 -5.42 5.01
C GLU A 17 -13.03 -6.00 3.73
N THR A 18 -12.25 -6.06 2.64
CA THR A 18 -12.69 -6.54 1.32
C THR A 18 -11.70 -7.55 0.74
N PRO A 19 -11.56 -8.75 1.36
CA PRO A 19 -10.49 -9.70 1.03
C PRO A 19 -10.58 -10.28 -0.39
N ASP A 20 -11.76 -10.23 -1.02
CA ASP A 20 -11.99 -10.74 -2.37
C ASP A 20 -11.69 -9.71 -3.47
N GLU A 21 -11.41 -8.46 -3.13
CA GLU A 21 -11.14 -7.39 -4.08
C GLU A 21 -9.64 -7.04 -4.15
N LEU A 22 -9.14 -6.83 -5.38
CA LEU A 22 -7.82 -6.28 -5.61
C LEU A 22 -7.92 -4.79 -5.90
N VAL A 23 -7.27 -3.99 -5.09
CA VAL A 23 -7.24 -2.53 -5.23
C VAL A 23 -5.81 -2.04 -5.43
N LEU A 24 -5.64 -0.96 -6.19
CA LEU A 24 -4.34 -0.30 -6.31
C LEU A 24 -4.17 0.65 -5.12
N ALA A 25 -3.01 0.60 -4.49
CA ALA A 25 -2.68 1.45 -3.35
C ALA A 25 -1.23 1.94 -3.41
N GLN A 26 -0.96 3.07 -2.77
CA GLN A 26 0.37 3.62 -2.56
C GLN A 26 0.75 3.48 -1.08
N TYR A 27 1.95 2.98 -0.80
CA TYR A 27 2.51 2.91 0.53
C TYR A 27 3.09 4.27 0.92
N CYS A 28 2.62 4.82 2.02
CA CYS A 28 3.03 6.11 2.55
C CYS A 28 3.69 5.89 3.91
N ASP A 29 4.94 6.28 4.03
CA ASP A 29 5.72 6.26 5.28
C ASP A 29 6.51 7.57 5.32
N HIS A 30 5.97 8.58 6.01
CA HIS A 30 6.61 9.89 6.07
C HIS A 30 7.68 9.83 7.16
N ASP A 31 8.94 10.11 6.80
CA ASP A 31 10.07 10.21 7.73
C ASP A 31 10.54 8.92 8.43
N GLY A 32 9.93 7.76 8.17
CA GLY A 32 10.37 6.49 8.75
C GLY A 32 10.16 6.41 10.26
N ASP A 33 9.24 7.22 10.80
CA ASP A 33 8.86 7.25 12.21
C ASP A 33 7.98 6.06 12.62
N GLY A 34 7.53 5.27 11.63
CA GLY A 34 6.72 4.09 11.82
C GLY A 34 5.22 4.32 11.64
N ASP A 35 4.76 5.54 11.34
CA ASP A 35 3.36 5.84 11.02
C ASP A 35 3.05 5.60 9.53
N ALA A 36 3.37 4.39 9.08
CA ALA A 36 3.11 3.98 7.73
C ALA A 36 1.64 3.62 7.51
N HIS A 37 1.13 3.86 6.31
CA HIS A 37 -0.22 3.49 5.90
C HIS A 37 -0.29 3.29 4.38
N TRP A 38 -1.38 2.67 3.91
CA TRP A 38 -1.70 2.55 2.50
C TRP A 38 -2.78 3.56 2.12
N CYS A 39 -2.58 4.30 1.04
CA CYS A 39 -3.59 5.17 0.43
C CYS A 39 -4.16 4.53 -0.84
N TYR A 40 -5.48 4.59 -1.02
CA TYR A 40 -6.15 4.00 -2.18
C TYR A 40 -6.51 5.06 -3.22
N PHE A 41 -6.31 4.73 -4.50
CA PHE A 41 -6.55 5.69 -5.58
C PHE A 41 -8.05 5.98 -5.74
N GLY A 42 -8.40 7.27 -5.77
CA GLY A 42 -9.78 7.72 -5.98
C GLY A 42 -10.69 7.62 -4.76
N THR A 43 -10.12 7.36 -3.57
CA THR A 43 -10.86 7.35 -2.30
C THR A 43 -10.09 8.15 -1.23
N ASP A 44 -10.73 8.36 -0.09
CA ASP A 44 -10.14 8.92 1.13
C ASP A 44 -9.74 7.83 2.14
N TRP A 45 -9.80 6.57 1.73
CA TRP A 45 -9.53 5.44 2.61
C TRP A 45 -8.03 5.28 2.84
N THR A 46 -7.71 4.82 4.04
CA THR A 46 -6.36 4.41 4.40
C THR A 46 -6.41 3.22 5.34
N ASP A 47 -5.52 2.25 5.16
CA ASP A 47 -5.37 1.12 6.07
C ASP A 47 -3.95 1.05 6.62
N ARG A 48 -3.80 0.48 7.82
CA ARG A 48 -2.49 0.20 8.38
C ARG A 48 -1.81 -0.95 7.64
N PRO A 49 -0.47 -1.01 7.61
CA PRO A 49 0.25 -2.03 6.87
C PRO A 49 -0.06 -3.47 7.30
N GLU A 50 -0.39 -3.69 8.57
CA GLU A 50 -0.79 -5.00 9.11
C GLU A 50 -2.16 -5.48 8.61
N ASP A 51 -3.02 -4.58 8.14
CA ASP A 51 -4.37 -4.90 7.66
C ASP A 51 -4.42 -5.12 6.13
N VAL A 52 -3.26 -5.04 5.46
CA VAL A 52 -3.14 -5.07 4.01
C VAL A 52 -2.23 -6.20 3.54
N THR A 53 -2.76 -7.04 2.65
CA THR A 53 -1.95 -8.08 1.98
C THR A 53 -1.49 -7.57 0.62
N VAL A 54 -0.18 -7.44 0.43
CA VAL A 54 0.43 -7.11 -0.87
C VAL A 54 0.39 -8.32 -1.78
N VAL A 55 -0.26 -8.19 -2.93
CA VAL A 55 -0.37 -9.28 -3.93
C VAL A 55 0.67 -9.11 -5.03
N ASN A 56 0.81 -7.90 -5.58
CA ASN A 56 1.81 -7.61 -6.60
C ASN A 56 2.32 -6.17 -6.48
N ARG A 57 3.63 -5.98 -6.54
CA ARG A 57 4.25 -4.64 -6.52
C ARG A 57 4.20 -4.07 -7.94
N ALA A 58 3.62 -2.89 -8.09
CA ALA A 58 3.66 -2.20 -9.38
C ALA A 58 5.10 -1.71 -9.62
N LEU A 59 5.71 -2.19 -10.70
CA LEU A 59 7.00 -1.68 -11.14
C LEU A 59 6.76 -0.35 -11.85
N VAL A 60 7.18 0.77 -11.26
CA VAL A 60 7.25 2.04 -11.97
C VAL A 60 8.47 1.96 -12.90
N VAL A 61 8.23 1.68 -14.18
CA VAL A 61 9.26 1.76 -15.22
C VAL A 61 9.35 3.22 -15.64
N LEU A 62 10.41 3.91 -15.21
CA LEU A 62 10.77 5.21 -15.77
C LEU A 62 11.32 4.97 -17.18
N LEU A 63 10.57 5.41 -18.19
CA LEU A 63 11.01 5.45 -19.59
C LEU A 63 11.82 6.72 -19.87
#